data_AF-A0A3N6DQB2-F1
#
_entry.id   AF-A0A3N6DQB2-F1
#
_cell.length_a   1.000
_cell.length_b   1.000
_cell.length_c   1.000
_cell.angle_alpha   90.00
_cell.angle_beta   90.00
_cell.angle_gamma   90.00
#
_symmetry.space_group_name_H-M   'P 1'
#
loop_
_entity.id
_entity.type
_entity.pdbx_description
1 polymer ?
#
loop_
_entity_poly.entity_id
_entity_poly.type
_entity_poly.pdbx_seq_one_letter_code
_entity_poly.pdbx_strand_id
1 'polypeptide(L)'
;MAGVVECASCGEREELRGESYEGDIRVTCLSCGARWMRGAARCAGCDGSDIVERPQAMTRHSRGNQLSIIGWREVPLCRACDAEVLETSIAQNVPVPGDYVSVCLYGNGQRPAVRPAPHSAPVTAPRSQAAVRSPAGPEAPPTPARSNTSPVRLRGERSRTRPEPEPSMVPTVRQAIAAFLAEASGGNDHTALVLLGTHLGSHNRLGVLDEPGAAAALTAWYQGHWGHRNSSAQQRALDTLRRAVAFWGACGWLTSDPAAKLPCAGGAERACE
;
A
#
# COMPACT_ATOMS: atom_id res chain seq x y z
N MET A 1 24.03 -18.18 8.45
CA MET A 1 23.27 -17.14 7.73
C MET A 1 22.57 -16.28 8.77
N ALA A 2 22.70 -14.96 8.74
CA ALA A 2 21.95 -14.09 9.64
C ALA A 2 20.56 -13.87 9.05
N GLY A 3 19.57 -14.64 9.54
CA GLY A 3 18.17 -14.38 9.19
C GLY A 3 17.80 -12.95 9.56
N VAL A 4 17.14 -12.24 8.65
CA VAL A 4 16.61 -10.90 8.93
C VAL A 4 15.59 -11.06 10.05
N VAL A 5 15.91 -10.55 11.23
CA VAL A 5 15.00 -10.59 12.36
C VAL A 5 14.02 -9.43 12.18
N GLU A 6 12.80 -9.77 11.75
CA GLU A 6 11.67 -8.83 11.72
C GLU A 6 10.59 -9.33 12.68
N CYS A 7 9.82 -8.41 13.25
CA CYS A 7 8.77 -8.75 14.20
C CYS A 7 7.57 -9.38 13.48
N ALA A 8 7.33 -10.67 13.74
CA ALA A 8 6.19 -11.42 13.20
C ALA A 8 4.81 -10.79 13.50
N SER A 9 4.70 -9.85 14.45
CA SER A 9 3.44 -9.16 14.73
C SER A 9 3.27 -7.83 13.98
N CYS A 10 4.31 -7.00 13.88
CA CYS A 10 4.19 -5.63 13.35
C CYS A 10 5.13 -5.28 12.18
N GLY A 11 6.03 -6.20 11.78
CA GLY A 11 7.02 -5.95 10.73
C GLY A 11 8.17 -5.02 11.15
N GLU A 12 8.30 -4.69 12.43
CA GLU A 12 9.40 -3.88 12.97
C GLU A 12 10.76 -4.59 12.82
N ARG A 13 11.81 -3.85 12.48
CA ARG A 13 13.15 -4.36 12.14
C ARG A 13 14.28 -3.70 12.93
N GLU A 14 14.06 -2.50 13.47
CA GLU A 14 15.08 -1.71 14.15
C GLU A 14 14.87 -1.71 15.66
N GLU A 15 13.62 -1.56 16.14
CA GLU A 15 13.29 -1.56 17.57
C GLU A 15 13.19 -2.98 18.17
N LEU A 16 14.26 -3.79 18.04
CA LEU A 16 14.34 -5.17 18.53
C LEU A 16 15.42 -5.33 19.60
N ARG A 17 15.06 -5.94 20.74
CA ARG A 17 15.95 -6.21 21.87
C ARG A 17 16.11 -7.72 22.07
N GLY A 18 17.33 -8.23 21.93
CA GLY A 18 17.67 -9.61 22.24
C GLY A 18 18.21 -9.74 23.67
N GLU A 19 17.72 -10.73 24.41
CA GLU A 19 18.20 -11.10 25.74
C GLU A 19 18.47 -12.61 25.80
N SER A 20 19.53 -13.02 26.50
CA SER A 20 19.85 -14.45 26.67
C SER A 20 18.86 -15.10 27.62
N TYR A 21 18.23 -16.19 27.19
CA TYR A 21 17.25 -16.94 27.96
C TYR A 21 17.45 -18.45 27.73
N GLU A 22 17.73 -19.20 28.80
CA GLU A 22 17.90 -20.67 28.80
C GLU A 22 18.84 -21.23 27.70
N GLY A 23 19.86 -20.46 27.32
CA GLY A 23 20.86 -20.85 26.32
C GLY A 23 20.57 -20.45 24.87
N ASP A 24 19.43 -19.81 24.60
CA ASP A 24 19.09 -19.19 23.31
C ASP A 24 18.82 -17.68 23.51
N ILE A 25 18.51 -16.96 22.44
CA ILE A 25 18.24 -15.52 22.45
C ILE A 25 16.73 -15.29 22.31
N ARG A 26 16.11 -14.77 23.37
CA ARG A 26 14.75 -14.24 23.34
C ARG A 26 14.76 -12.84 22.74
N VAL A 27 14.12 -12.66 21.60
CA VAL A 27 13.91 -11.36 20.96
C VAL A 27 12.59 -10.76 21.46
N THR A 28 12.62 -9.49 21.82
CA THR A 28 11.44 -8.68 22.17
C THR A 28 11.37 -7.49 21.22
N CYS A 29 10.25 -7.31 20.54
CA CYS A 29 9.97 -6.08 19.80
C CYS A 29 9.55 -4.98 20.78
N LEU A 30 10.25 -3.84 20.80
CA LEU A 30 9.93 -2.72 21.69
C LEU A 30 8.74 -1.89 21.20
N SER A 31 8.49 -1.89 19.88
CA SER A 31 7.36 -1.20 19.24
C SER A 31 6.01 -1.83 19.58
N CYS A 32 5.89 -3.17 19.56
CA CYS A 32 4.63 -3.88 19.84
C CYS A 32 4.63 -4.86 21.02
N GLY A 33 5.77 -5.10 21.69
CA GLY A 33 5.87 -6.02 22.84
C GLY A 33 5.87 -7.52 22.52
N ALA A 34 5.86 -7.92 21.25
CA ALA A 34 5.91 -9.34 20.85
C ALA A 34 7.25 -9.97 21.25
N ARG A 35 7.22 -11.23 21.68
CA ARG A 35 8.36 -11.99 22.19
C ARG A 35 8.47 -13.34 21.47
N TRP A 36 9.67 -13.67 20.98
CA TRP A 36 9.94 -14.94 20.30
C TRP A 36 11.40 -15.36 20.49
N MET A 37 11.72 -16.63 20.25
CA MET A 37 13.10 -17.12 20.29
C MET A 37 13.75 -16.97 18.91
N ARG A 38 15.05 -16.66 18.88
CA ARG A 38 15.83 -16.54 17.63
C ARG A 38 16.12 -17.90 16.97
N GLY A 39 16.10 -18.99 17.75
CA GLY A 39 16.20 -20.36 17.27
C GLY A 39 14.91 -20.83 16.57
N ALA A 40 14.53 -22.08 16.81
CA ALA A 40 13.22 -22.57 16.37
C ALA A 40 12.10 -21.75 17.05
N ALA A 41 11.01 -21.47 16.32
CA ALA A 41 9.87 -20.79 16.90
C ALA A 41 9.35 -21.59 18.12
N ARG A 42 9.20 -20.92 19.26
CA ARG A 42 8.65 -21.46 20.51
C ARG A 42 7.58 -20.54 21.05
N CYS A 43 6.54 -21.13 21.63
CA CYS A 43 5.41 -20.43 22.23
C CYS A 43 5.85 -19.67 23.49
N ALA A 44 5.66 -18.35 23.54
CA ALA A 44 5.94 -17.54 24.73
C ALA A 44 5.08 -17.90 25.96
N GLY A 45 4.00 -18.69 25.79
CA GLY A 45 3.12 -19.16 26.87
C GLY A 45 3.46 -20.53 27.47
N CYS A 46 4.02 -21.46 26.68
CA CYS A 46 4.29 -22.84 27.12
C CYS A 46 5.64 -23.44 26.63
N ASP A 47 6.44 -22.65 25.92
CA ASP A 47 7.69 -23.04 25.26
C ASP A 47 7.59 -24.16 24.21
N GLY A 48 6.38 -24.64 23.91
CA GLY A 48 6.11 -25.63 22.88
C GLY A 48 6.45 -25.16 21.46
N SER A 49 6.91 -26.09 20.62
CA SER A 49 7.30 -25.86 19.23
C SER A 49 6.22 -26.16 18.18
N ASP A 50 5.04 -26.63 18.59
CA ASP A 50 3.91 -26.91 17.69
C ASP A 50 3.14 -25.62 17.40
N ILE A 51 3.61 -24.91 16.37
CA ILE A 51 3.17 -23.57 15.99
C ILE A 51 2.68 -23.61 14.53
N VAL A 52 1.55 -22.95 14.29
CA VAL A 52 0.90 -22.83 12.99
C VAL A 52 0.70 -21.37 12.66
N GLU A 53 1.12 -20.94 11.47
CA GLU A 53 0.83 -19.59 10.98
C GLU A 53 -0.60 -19.52 10.43
N ARG A 54 -1.33 -18.45 10.77
CA ARG A 54 -2.68 -18.16 10.25
C ARG A 54 -2.80 -16.69 9.86
N PRO A 55 -3.58 -16.35 8.82
CA PRO A 55 -3.82 -14.97 8.45
C PRO A 55 -4.70 -14.29 9.50
N GLN A 56 -4.31 -13.11 9.97
CA GLN A 56 -5.04 -12.24 10.87
C GLN A 56 -5.44 -10.94 10.15
N ALA A 57 -6.69 -10.51 10.33
CA ALA A 57 -7.18 -9.26 9.76
C ALA A 57 -6.51 -8.05 10.44
N MET A 58 -5.86 -7.18 9.66
CA MET A 58 -5.43 -5.87 10.14
C MET A 58 -6.58 -4.88 9.92
N THR A 59 -7.16 -4.35 10.99
CA THR A 59 -8.27 -3.37 10.92
C THR A 59 -7.82 -1.97 11.33
N ARG A 60 -8.44 -0.95 10.73
CA ARG A 60 -8.29 0.45 11.11
C ARG A 60 -9.63 1.17 10.93
N HIS A 61 -9.92 2.17 11.76
CA HIS A 61 -11.05 3.04 11.50
C HIS A 61 -10.83 3.84 10.21
N SER A 62 -11.73 3.70 9.25
CA SER A 62 -11.91 4.68 8.17
C SER A 62 -12.64 5.90 8.72
N ARG A 63 -12.73 6.99 7.94
CA ARG A 63 -13.27 8.29 8.40
C ARG A 63 -14.66 8.10 9.07
N GLY A 64 -14.73 8.30 10.38
CA GLY A 64 -15.91 7.98 11.20
C GLY A 64 -15.58 6.91 12.24
N ASN A 65 -16.59 6.12 12.65
CA ASN A 65 -16.43 5.02 13.61
C ASN A 65 -16.37 3.63 12.95
N GLN A 66 -16.35 3.56 11.62
CA GLN A 66 -16.37 2.29 10.88
C GLN A 66 -14.98 1.65 10.86
N LEU A 67 -14.85 0.43 11.40
CA LEU A 67 -13.66 -0.40 11.19
C LEU A 67 -13.64 -0.93 9.74
N SER A 68 -12.47 -0.89 9.12
CA SER A 68 -12.23 -1.44 7.78
C SER A 68 -10.95 -2.28 7.81
N ILE A 69 -10.96 -3.41 7.10
CA ILE A 69 -9.76 -4.23 6.91
C ILE A 69 -8.81 -3.46 5.98
N ILE A 70 -7.60 -3.18 6.44
CA ILE A 70 -6.54 -2.50 5.68
C ILE A 70 -5.50 -3.48 5.11
N GLY A 71 -5.54 -4.74 5.51
CA GLY A 71 -4.64 -5.79 5.05
C GLY A 71 -4.72 -7.05 5.90
N TRP A 72 -3.77 -7.95 5.66
CA TRP A 72 -3.59 -9.21 6.37
C TRP A 72 -2.15 -9.30 6.89
N ARG A 73 -1.95 -9.94 8.03
CA ARG A 73 -0.63 -10.40 8.51
C ARG A 73 -0.71 -11.87 8.85
N GLU A 74 0.35 -12.64 8.65
CA GLU A 74 0.45 -13.96 9.27
C GLU A 74 0.71 -13.79 10.77
N VAL A 75 0.05 -14.59 11.61
CA VAL A 75 0.32 -14.65 13.05
C VAL A 75 0.60 -16.11 13.46
N PRO A 76 1.70 -16.39 14.16
CA PRO A 76 1.96 -17.72 14.71
C PRO A 76 1.04 -17.97 15.91
N LEU A 77 0.40 -19.14 15.90
CA LEU A 77 -0.49 -19.66 16.94
C LEU A 77 0.05 -21.00 17.44
N CYS A 78 0.12 -21.20 18.75
CA CYS A 78 0.50 -22.47 19.35
C CYS A 78 -0.71 -23.39 19.47
N ARG A 79 -0.59 -24.67 19.06
CA ARG A 79 -1.71 -25.63 19.15
C ARG A 79 -2.25 -25.86 20.56
N ALA A 80 -1.44 -25.64 21.59
CA ALA A 80 -1.85 -25.79 22.98
C ALA A 80 -2.42 -24.49 23.57
N CYS A 81 -1.75 -23.36 23.36
CA CYS A 81 -2.13 -22.09 24.01
C CYS A 81 -3.17 -21.27 23.24
N ASP A 82 -3.19 -21.37 21.92
CA ASP A 82 -4.09 -20.62 21.02
C ASP A 82 -5.19 -21.54 20.42
N ALA A 83 -5.42 -22.70 21.05
CA ALA A 83 -6.16 -23.85 20.50
C ALA A 83 -7.55 -23.49 19.94
N GLU A 84 -8.39 -22.81 20.72
CA GLU A 84 -9.77 -22.44 20.36
C GLU A 84 -9.84 -21.54 19.12
N VAL A 85 -8.94 -20.55 19.04
CA VAL A 85 -8.88 -19.61 17.91
C VAL A 85 -8.26 -20.26 16.68
N LEU A 86 -7.25 -21.11 16.87
CA LEU A 86 -6.66 -21.90 15.81
C LEU A 86 -7.68 -22.89 15.21
N GLU A 87 -8.42 -23.61 16.05
CA GLU A 87 -9.47 -24.54 15.62
C GLU A 87 -10.58 -23.81 14.85
N THR A 88 -11.09 -22.70 15.39
CA THR A 88 -12.09 -21.86 14.71
C THR A 88 -11.59 -21.39 13.34
N SER A 89 -10.36 -20.86 13.29
CA SER A 89 -9.74 -20.38 12.04
C SER A 89 -9.53 -21.48 11.01
N ILE A 90 -9.20 -22.71 11.42
CA ILE A 90 -9.02 -23.85 10.53
C ILE A 90 -10.38 -24.39 10.07
N ALA A 91 -11.28 -24.71 11.00
CA ALA A 91 -12.55 -25.38 10.73
C ALA A 91 -13.51 -24.56 9.84
N GLN A 92 -13.52 -23.23 10.03
CA GLN A 92 -14.35 -22.33 9.22
C GLN A 92 -13.57 -21.71 8.05
N ASN A 93 -12.27 -21.99 7.93
CA ASN A 93 -11.32 -21.33 7.03
C ASN A 93 -11.41 -19.78 7.06
N VAL A 94 -11.63 -19.22 8.26
CA VAL A 94 -11.69 -17.78 8.51
C VAL A 94 -10.36 -17.26 9.04
N PRO A 95 -10.00 -16.00 8.76
CA PRO A 95 -8.85 -15.35 9.38
C PRO A 95 -9.04 -15.22 10.90
N VAL A 96 -7.93 -15.15 11.61
CA VAL A 96 -7.88 -14.81 13.04
C VAL A 96 -8.47 -13.41 13.25
N PRO A 97 -9.32 -13.19 14.28
CA PRO A 97 -9.86 -11.87 14.60
C PRO A 97 -8.76 -10.84 14.85
N GLY A 98 -8.92 -9.62 14.34
CA GLY A 98 -7.87 -8.58 14.38
C GLY A 98 -7.54 -8.05 15.77
N ASP A 99 -8.43 -8.25 16.74
CA ASP A 99 -8.29 -7.89 18.16
C ASP A 99 -7.73 -9.03 19.02
N TYR A 100 -7.55 -10.24 18.46
CA TYR A 100 -6.93 -11.36 19.13
C TYR A 100 -5.43 -11.16 19.34
N VAL A 101 -4.94 -11.58 20.50
CA VAL A 101 -3.54 -11.47 20.91
C VAL A 101 -2.98 -12.89 21.08
N SER A 102 -2.10 -13.28 20.17
CA SER A 102 -1.46 -14.60 20.16
C SER A 102 -0.67 -14.86 21.45
N VAL A 103 -1.04 -15.91 22.17
CA VAL A 103 -0.32 -16.39 23.36
C VAL A 103 1.06 -16.91 22.96
N CYS A 104 1.18 -17.48 21.75
CA CYS A 104 2.47 -17.85 21.16
C CYS A 104 3.47 -16.69 21.08
N LEU A 105 3.03 -15.44 20.86
CA LEU A 105 3.89 -14.25 20.80
C LEU A 105 3.96 -13.44 22.09
N TYR A 106 2.91 -13.46 22.91
CA TYR A 106 2.76 -12.53 24.03
C TYR A 106 2.77 -13.22 25.41
N GLY A 107 2.64 -14.55 25.44
CA GLY A 107 2.53 -15.35 26.67
C GLY A 107 1.19 -15.16 27.40
N ASN A 108 1.00 -15.90 28.49
CA ASN A 108 -0.25 -15.90 29.29
C ASN A 108 -0.51 -14.58 30.06
N GLY A 109 0.26 -13.52 29.80
CA GLY A 109 0.29 -12.32 30.62
C GLY A 109 1.02 -11.16 29.95
N GLN A 110 0.44 -10.62 28.88
CA GLN A 110 0.10 -9.19 28.75
C GLN A 110 -0.59 -8.97 27.40
N ARG A 111 -1.74 -8.29 27.37
CA ARG A 111 -2.12 -7.52 26.18
C ARG A 111 -0.94 -6.56 25.94
N PRO A 112 -0.34 -6.49 24.74
CA PRO A 112 0.67 -5.47 24.51
C PRO A 112 0.05 -4.11 24.81
N ALA A 113 0.78 -3.27 25.54
CA ALA A 113 0.37 -1.89 25.76
C ALA A 113 0.42 -1.17 24.42
N VAL A 114 -0.67 -1.26 23.66
CA VAL A 114 -0.86 -0.54 22.41
C VAL A 114 -0.67 0.94 22.76
N ARG A 115 0.49 1.51 22.41
CA ARG A 115 0.62 2.95 22.31
C ARG A 115 -0.49 3.36 21.34
N PRO A 116 -1.52 4.10 21.75
CA PRO A 116 -2.52 4.55 20.81
C PRO A 116 -1.76 5.32 19.73
N ALA A 117 -2.01 4.97 18.45
CA ALA A 117 -1.48 5.75 17.34
C ALA A 117 -1.78 7.23 17.64
N PRO A 118 -0.80 8.14 17.52
CA PRO A 118 -0.91 9.48 18.07
C PRO A 118 -2.23 10.10 17.64
N HIS A 119 -3.13 10.30 18.61
CA HIS A 119 -4.44 10.84 18.33
C HIS A 119 -4.20 12.21 17.69
N SER A 120 -4.51 12.34 16.40
CA SER A 120 -4.71 13.64 15.78
C SER A 120 -5.69 14.37 16.68
N ALA A 121 -5.21 15.44 17.32
CA ALA A 121 -5.98 16.17 18.30
C ALA A 121 -7.36 16.48 17.70
N PRO A 122 -8.46 16.30 18.47
CA PRO A 122 -9.79 16.55 17.93
C PRO A 122 -9.83 17.97 17.40
N VAL A 123 -9.94 18.09 16.07
CA VAL A 123 -10.09 19.39 15.41
C VAL A 123 -11.46 19.89 15.84
N THR A 124 -11.46 20.80 16.82
CA THR A 124 -12.68 21.41 17.36
C THR A 124 -13.46 21.98 16.19
N ALA A 125 -14.58 21.34 15.84
CA ALA A 125 -15.43 21.81 14.77
C ALA A 125 -15.88 23.25 15.10
N PRO A 126 -15.75 24.21 14.16
CA PRO A 126 -16.27 25.55 14.39
C PRO A 126 -17.77 25.45 14.65
N ARG A 127 -18.16 25.88 15.85
CA ARG A 127 -19.52 25.82 16.39
C ARG A 127 -20.47 26.53 15.42
N SER A 128 -21.31 25.77 14.71
CA SER A 128 -22.30 26.31 13.78
C SER A 128 -23.17 27.33 14.50
N GLN A 129 -23.04 28.61 14.15
CA GLN A 129 -23.91 29.65 14.68
C GLN A 129 -25.32 29.47 14.08
N ALA A 130 -26.33 29.64 14.93
CA ALA A 130 -27.72 29.45 14.55
C ALA A 130 -28.12 30.43 13.43
N ALA A 131 -28.90 29.94 12.46
CA ALA A 131 -29.42 30.77 11.38
C ALA A 131 -30.42 31.79 11.94
N VAL A 132 -29.98 33.06 12.05
CA VAL A 132 -30.87 34.18 12.30
C VAL A 132 -31.69 34.42 11.03
N ARG A 133 -33.01 34.22 11.14
CA ARG A 133 -33.96 34.54 10.08
C ARG A 133 -34.04 36.05 9.89
N SER A 134 -34.04 36.53 8.65
CA SER A 134 -34.59 37.83 8.28
C SER A 134 -35.21 37.74 6.88
N PRO A 135 -36.41 38.32 6.66
CA PRO A 135 -37.16 38.15 5.41
C PRO A 135 -36.74 39.12 4.30
N ALA A 136 -36.95 38.72 3.06
CA ALA A 136 -37.08 39.63 1.92
C ALA A 136 -38.56 40.09 1.80
N GLY A 137 -38.89 41.23 1.18
CA GLY A 137 -38.06 42.22 0.48
C GLY A 137 -38.84 43.55 0.37
N PRO A 138 -38.86 44.29 -0.76
CA PRO A 138 -38.23 44.01 -2.06
C PRO A 138 -37.38 45.19 -2.61
N GLU A 139 -37.15 45.18 -3.93
CA GLU A 139 -36.73 46.29 -4.82
C GLU A 139 -35.22 46.54 -5.09
N ALA A 140 -34.96 46.99 -6.32
CA ALA A 140 -33.68 47.20 -7.02
C ALA A 140 -33.89 48.30 -8.09
N PRO A 141 -32.91 48.77 -8.88
CA PRO A 141 -31.44 48.56 -8.93
C PRO A 141 -30.74 49.90 -8.52
N PRO A 142 -29.67 50.49 -9.12
CA PRO A 142 -28.66 50.06 -10.11
C PRO A 142 -27.18 50.24 -9.69
N THR A 143 -26.28 49.84 -10.59
CA THR A 143 -24.81 50.08 -10.59
C THR A 143 -24.46 51.54 -10.92
N PRO A 144 -23.28 52.06 -10.51
CA PRO A 144 -22.06 51.88 -11.31
C PRO A 144 -20.73 51.74 -10.51
N ALA A 145 -19.63 51.61 -11.24
CA ALA A 145 -18.28 51.27 -10.75
C ALA A 145 -17.51 52.40 -10.04
N ARG A 146 -16.54 52.04 -9.20
CA ARG A 146 -15.09 52.25 -9.47
C ARG A 146 -14.14 51.59 -8.44
N SER A 147 -12.92 51.34 -8.94
CA SER A 147 -11.67 50.87 -8.32
C SER A 147 -11.38 51.44 -6.92
N ASN A 148 -10.66 50.76 -6.02
CA ASN A 148 -9.19 50.63 -6.16
C ASN A 148 -8.49 49.64 -5.18
N THR A 149 -7.28 49.26 -5.59
CA THR A 149 -6.13 48.78 -4.76
C THR A 149 -6.25 47.57 -3.85
N SER A 150 -5.65 46.47 -4.30
CA SER A 150 -5.03 45.44 -3.46
C SER A 150 -4.01 46.01 -2.47
N PRO A 151 -3.72 45.27 -1.38
CA PRO A 151 -2.33 44.94 -1.09
C PRO A 151 -2.08 43.44 -1.22
N VAL A 152 -0.99 43.11 -1.92
CA VAL A 152 -0.46 41.75 -2.06
C VAL A 152 -0.16 41.19 -0.67
N ARG A 153 -0.88 40.13 -0.25
CA ARG A 153 -0.40 39.27 0.85
C ARG A 153 0.55 38.24 0.27
N LEU A 154 1.82 38.41 0.62
CA LEU A 154 2.92 37.51 0.25
C LEU A 154 2.53 36.05 0.53
N ARG A 155 2.62 35.25 -0.52
CA ARG A 155 2.41 33.81 -0.46
C ARG A 155 3.54 33.21 0.37
N GLY A 156 3.21 32.75 1.58
CA GLY A 156 4.15 32.04 2.44
C GLY A 156 4.44 30.65 1.88
N GLU A 157 5.19 30.59 0.79
CA GLU A 157 5.70 29.36 0.21
C GLU A 157 6.69 28.73 1.20
N ARG A 158 6.16 27.87 2.06
CA ARG A 158 6.98 26.91 2.80
C ARG A 158 7.50 25.90 1.78
N SER A 159 8.61 26.25 1.15
CA SER A 159 9.46 25.35 0.38
C SER A 159 9.75 24.12 1.23
N ARG A 160 9.00 23.05 1.00
CA ARG A 160 9.49 21.71 1.28
C ARG A 160 10.60 21.49 0.27
N THR A 161 11.84 21.65 0.72
CA THR A 161 13.01 21.26 -0.04
C THR A 161 12.85 19.80 -0.42
N ARG A 162 12.40 19.57 -1.66
CA ARG A 162 12.40 18.25 -2.28
C ARG A 162 13.87 17.83 -2.32
N PRO A 163 14.27 16.71 -1.69
CA PRO A 163 15.62 16.21 -1.89
C PRO A 163 15.79 15.95 -3.39
N GLU A 164 16.76 16.66 -3.96
CA GLU A 164 17.10 16.63 -5.38
C GLU A 164 17.86 15.32 -5.67
N PRO A 165 17.32 14.44 -6.53
CA PRO A 165 17.96 13.16 -6.83
C PRO A 165 18.85 13.27 -8.07
N GLU A 166 20.13 13.59 -7.87
CA GLU A 166 21.19 13.19 -8.80
C GLU A 166 21.74 11.79 -8.44
N PRO A 167 22.30 11.02 -9.39
CA PRO A 167 21.94 10.91 -10.81
C PRO A 167 21.69 9.45 -11.26
N SER A 168 21.15 9.29 -12.47
CA SER A 168 21.31 8.16 -13.41
C SER A 168 21.13 6.69 -12.96
N MET A 169 20.57 6.37 -11.80
CA MET A 169 20.18 4.98 -11.50
C MET A 169 18.80 4.65 -12.08
N VAL A 170 18.77 3.85 -13.15
CA VAL A 170 17.53 3.21 -13.66
C VAL A 170 16.81 2.51 -12.50
N PRO A 171 15.56 2.87 -12.16
CA PRO A 171 14.88 2.33 -10.98
C PRO A 171 14.58 0.84 -11.13
N THR A 172 14.23 0.17 -10.02
CA THR A 172 13.59 -1.15 -10.11
C THR A 172 12.17 -1.03 -10.66
N VAL A 173 11.64 -2.11 -11.24
CA VAL A 173 10.25 -2.15 -11.73
C VAL A 173 9.25 -1.72 -10.63
N ARG A 174 9.45 -2.15 -9.37
CA ARG A 174 8.63 -1.72 -8.23
C ARG A 174 8.72 -0.21 -7.98
N GLN A 175 9.91 0.38 -8.03
CA GLN A 175 10.11 1.83 -7.86
C GLN A 175 9.48 2.62 -9.01
N ALA A 176 9.62 2.14 -10.25
CA ALA A 176 9.03 2.76 -11.42
C ALA A 176 7.50 2.76 -11.40
N ILE A 177 6.88 1.64 -10.99
CA ILE A 177 5.42 1.53 -10.78
C ILE A 177 4.98 2.46 -9.63
N ALA A 178 5.70 2.49 -8.51
CA ALA A 178 5.37 3.37 -7.39
C ALA A 178 5.44 4.85 -7.76
N ALA A 179 6.44 5.26 -8.55
CA ALA A 179 6.56 6.63 -9.05
C ALA A 179 5.43 6.98 -10.04
N PHE A 180 5.09 6.08 -10.96
CA PHE A 180 3.94 6.27 -11.84
C PHE A 180 2.64 6.44 -11.03
N LEU A 181 2.40 5.59 -10.04
CA LEU A 181 1.21 5.66 -9.19
C LEU A 181 1.15 6.91 -8.28
N ALA A 182 2.29 7.54 -8.00
CA ALA A 182 2.34 8.79 -7.24
C ALA A 182 1.94 10.02 -8.09
N GLU A 183 2.24 10.00 -9.39
CA GLU A 183 1.92 11.08 -10.34
C GLU A 183 0.55 10.88 -11.03
N ALA A 184 0.22 9.63 -11.37
CA ALA A 184 -0.91 9.28 -12.22
C ALA A 184 -2.26 9.42 -11.49
N SER A 185 -2.84 10.62 -11.57
CA SER A 185 -4.25 10.84 -11.22
C SER A 185 -5.19 10.09 -12.19
N GLY A 186 -6.26 9.48 -11.67
CA GLY A 186 -7.35 8.89 -12.47
C GLY A 186 -7.57 7.38 -12.25
N GLY A 187 -8.50 6.82 -13.04
CA GLY A 187 -8.92 5.41 -12.98
C GLY A 187 -7.93 4.45 -13.64
N ASN A 188 -6.72 4.35 -13.07
CA ASN A 188 -5.67 3.43 -13.53
C ASN A 188 -6.01 1.99 -13.15
N ASP A 189 -5.66 1.02 -14.00
CA ASP A 189 -5.76 -0.39 -13.66
C ASP A 189 -4.56 -0.83 -12.80
N HIS A 190 -4.73 -0.75 -11.48
CA HIS A 190 -3.72 -1.17 -10.52
C HIS A 190 -3.37 -2.67 -10.63
N THR A 191 -4.33 -3.51 -11.03
CA THR A 191 -4.12 -4.95 -11.22
C THR A 191 -3.17 -5.22 -12.38
N ALA A 192 -3.34 -4.51 -13.50
CA ALA A 192 -2.44 -4.60 -14.65
C ALA A 192 -0.98 -4.24 -14.29
N LEU A 193 -0.78 -3.22 -13.45
CA LEU A 193 0.55 -2.82 -12.97
C LEU A 193 1.16 -3.85 -12.00
N VAL A 194 0.36 -4.45 -11.11
CA VAL A 194 0.84 -5.53 -10.22
C VAL A 194 1.23 -6.76 -11.03
N LEU A 195 0.41 -7.18 -12.00
CA LEU A 195 0.73 -8.31 -12.89
C LEU A 195 1.99 -8.04 -13.72
N LEU A 196 2.19 -6.82 -14.22
CA LEU A 196 3.42 -6.41 -14.90
C LEU A 196 4.63 -6.52 -13.97
N GLY A 197 4.50 -6.05 -12.73
CA GLY A 197 5.56 -6.14 -11.72
C GLY A 197 5.94 -7.58 -11.36
N THR A 198 4.97 -8.51 -11.38
CA THR A 198 5.22 -9.95 -11.22
C THR A 198 5.89 -10.55 -12.46
N HIS A 199 5.45 -10.18 -13.67
CA HIS A 199 6.01 -10.71 -14.92
C HIS A 199 7.46 -10.28 -15.17
N LEU A 200 7.78 -9.00 -14.98
CA LEU A 200 9.13 -8.45 -15.18
C LEU A 200 10.08 -8.74 -14.01
N GLY A 201 9.54 -9.17 -12.86
CA GLY A 201 10.27 -9.28 -11.60
C GLY A 201 10.41 -7.91 -10.90
N SER A 202 9.74 -7.76 -9.76
CA SER A 202 9.61 -6.47 -9.06
C SER A 202 10.94 -5.82 -8.61
N HIS A 203 11.98 -6.64 -8.40
CA HIS A 203 13.33 -6.22 -8.03
C HIS A 203 14.27 -6.01 -9.21
N ASN A 204 13.89 -6.42 -10.43
CA ASN A 204 14.70 -6.19 -11.62
C ASN A 204 14.73 -4.70 -11.98
N ARG A 205 15.80 -4.27 -12.65
CA ARG A 205 15.94 -2.90 -13.17
C ARG A 205 14.98 -2.69 -14.34
N LEU A 206 14.40 -1.50 -14.43
CA LEU A 206 13.42 -1.17 -15.49
C LEU A 206 13.99 -1.33 -16.91
N GLY A 207 15.31 -1.20 -17.07
CA GLY A 207 16.03 -1.43 -18.33
C GLY A 207 15.87 -2.83 -18.93
N VAL A 208 15.30 -3.81 -18.21
CA VAL A 208 14.80 -5.07 -18.80
C VAL A 208 13.80 -4.82 -19.94
N LEU A 209 13.11 -3.67 -19.95
CA LEU A 209 12.21 -3.27 -21.03
C LEU A 209 12.91 -2.65 -22.27
N ASP A 210 14.18 -2.27 -22.16
CA ASP A 210 15.01 -1.81 -23.28
C ASP A 210 15.75 -2.96 -23.99
N GLU A 211 15.76 -4.17 -23.41
CA GLU A 211 16.42 -5.35 -23.99
C GLU A 211 15.82 -5.74 -25.36
N PRO A 212 16.64 -6.19 -26.33
CA PRO A 212 16.17 -6.57 -27.65
C PRO A 212 15.19 -7.74 -27.57
N GLY A 213 13.92 -7.47 -27.90
CA GLY A 213 12.83 -8.43 -27.82
C GLY A 213 11.86 -8.19 -26.66
N ALA A 214 12.18 -7.33 -25.69
CA ALA A 214 11.31 -7.02 -24.55
C ALA A 214 9.93 -6.51 -24.98
N ALA A 215 9.85 -5.65 -26.01
CA ALA A 215 8.58 -5.20 -26.59
C ALA A 215 7.71 -6.35 -27.17
N ALA A 216 8.34 -7.40 -27.71
CA ALA A 216 7.63 -8.58 -28.22
C ALA A 216 7.17 -9.49 -27.07
N ALA A 217 8.01 -9.68 -26.05
CA ALA A 217 7.67 -10.40 -24.83
C ALA A 217 6.50 -9.73 -24.08
N LEU A 218 6.54 -8.40 -23.92
CA LEU A 218 5.47 -7.60 -23.31
C LEU A 218 4.14 -7.74 -24.08
N THR A 219 4.19 -7.76 -25.41
CA THR A 219 3.00 -7.94 -26.25
C THR A 219 2.44 -9.36 -26.11
N ALA A 220 3.29 -10.40 -26.14
CA ALA A 220 2.88 -11.79 -25.95
C ALA A 220 2.28 -12.03 -24.56
N TRP A 221 2.90 -11.46 -23.52
CA TRP A 221 2.40 -11.48 -22.14
C TRP A 221 1.02 -10.81 -22.01
N TYR A 222 0.87 -9.60 -22.56
CA TYR A 222 -0.40 -8.87 -22.55
C TYR A 222 -1.51 -9.67 -23.25
N GLN A 223 -1.22 -10.29 -24.39
CA GLN A 223 -2.18 -11.15 -25.09
C GLN A 223 -2.50 -12.42 -24.29
N GLY A 224 -1.54 -13.02 -23.58
CA GLY A 224 -1.78 -14.17 -22.72
C GLY A 224 -2.69 -13.88 -21.53
N HIS A 225 -2.64 -12.66 -20.97
CA HIS A 225 -3.48 -12.26 -19.83
C HIS A 225 -4.84 -11.64 -20.22
N TRP A 226 -4.94 -10.94 -21.35
CA TRP A 226 -6.14 -10.20 -21.74
C TRP A 226 -6.70 -10.56 -23.13
N GLY A 227 -6.13 -11.52 -23.87
CA GLY A 227 -6.55 -11.87 -25.25
C GLY A 227 -7.96 -12.44 -25.39
N HIS A 228 -8.69 -12.66 -24.29
CA HIS A 228 -10.05 -13.18 -24.30
C HIS A 228 -11.12 -12.07 -24.33
N ARG A 229 -11.41 -11.61 -25.56
CA ARG A 229 -12.48 -10.67 -25.97
C ARG A 229 -12.37 -9.22 -25.44
N ASN A 230 -12.60 -8.29 -26.37
CA ASN A 230 -12.61 -6.83 -26.22
C ASN A 230 -13.47 -6.34 -25.04
N SER A 231 -12.88 -6.30 -23.85
CA SER A 231 -13.54 -5.88 -22.61
C SER A 231 -13.09 -4.49 -22.19
N SER A 232 -13.94 -3.74 -21.49
CA SER A 232 -13.54 -2.44 -20.95
C SER A 232 -12.42 -2.55 -19.91
N ALA A 233 -12.24 -3.72 -19.30
CA ALA A 233 -11.10 -4.03 -18.43
C ALA A 233 -9.79 -4.18 -19.21
N GLN A 234 -9.80 -4.96 -20.31
CA GLN A 234 -8.67 -5.06 -21.23
C GLN A 234 -8.22 -3.67 -21.75
N GLN A 235 -9.18 -2.84 -22.17
CA GLN A 235 -8.89 -1.49 -22.65
C GLN A 235 -8.26 -0.60 -21.55
N ARG A 236 -8.79 -0.63 -20.31
CA ARG A 236 -8.20 0.09 -19.17
C ARG A 236 -6.78 -0.40 -18.82
N ALA A 237 -6.54 -1.71 -18.88
CA ALA A 237 -5.22 -2.29 -18.66
C ALA A 237 -4.22 -1.79 -19.72
N LEU A 238 -4.59 -1.85 -21.00
CA LEU A 238 -3.80 -1.35 -22.13
C LEU A 238 -3.43 0.13 -21.99
N ASP A 239 -4.43 0.97 -21.72
CA ASP A 239 -4.22 2.42 -21.57
C ASP A 239 -3.35 2.74 -20.33
N THR A 240 -3.48 1.96 -19.26
CA THR A 240 -2.64 2.09 -18.06
C THR A 240 -1.19 1.70 -18.36
N LEU A 241 -0.95 0.58 -19.05
CA LEU A 241 0.39 0.12 -19.43
C LEU A 241 1.09 1.12 -20.36
N ARG A 242 0.37 1.64 -21.37
CA ARG A 242 0.87 2.67 -22.29
C ARG A 242 1.23 3.97 -21.56
N ARG A 243 0.38 4.44 -20.64
CA ARG A 243 0.66 5.63 -19.82
C ARG A 243 1.85 5.43 -18.89
N ALA A 244 2.02 4.24 -18.32
CA ALA A 244 3.16 3.92 -17.46
C ALA A 244 4.48 3.95 -18.25
N VAL A 245 4.53 3.29 -19.41
CA VAL A 245 5.71 3.30 -20.31
C VAL A 245 6.04 4.72 -20.78
N ALA A 246 5.04 5.49 -21.23
CA ALA A 246 5.25 6.88 -21.66
C ALA A 246 5.79 7.76 -20.52
N PHE A 247 5.31 7.57 -19.29
CA PHE A 247 5.83 8.26 -18.11
C PHE A 247 7.28 7.87 -17.80
N TRP A 248 7.64 6.58 -17.89
CA TRP A 248 9.02 6.11 -17.68
C TRP A 248 9.99 6.60 -18.75
N GLY A 249 9.56 6.68 -20.01
CA GLY A 249 10.31 7.32 -21.10
C GLY A 249 10.48 8.82 -20.86
N ALA A 250 9.43 9.54 -20.43
CA ALA A 250 9.51 10.96 -20.08
C ALA A 250 10.42 11.23 -18.87
N CYS A 251 10.56 10.26 -17.95
CA CYS A 251 11.53 10.30 -16.85
C CYS A 251 12.97 9.94 -17.27
N GLY A 252 13.20 9.57 -18.54
CA GLY A 252 14.52 9.15 -19.04
C GLY A 252 14.99 7.80 -18.51
N TRP A 253 14.07 6.93 -18.06
CA TRP A 253 14.41 5.60 -17.51
C TRP A 253 14.37 4.47 -18.54
N LEU A 254 13.82 4.76 -19.72
CA LEU A 254 13.77 3.89 -20.88
C LEU A 254 14.34 4.65 -22.09
N THR A 255 15.12 3.96 -22.89
CA THR A 255 15.69 4.45 -24.16
C THR A 255 14.87 4.01 -25.37
N SER A 256 14.10 2.92 -25.22
CA SER A 256 13.16 2.40 -26.21
C SER A 256 11.70 2.68 -25.81
N ASP A 257 10.77 2.56 -26.78
CA ASP A 257 9.34 2.45 -26.49
C ASP A 257 8.91 0.97 -26.52
N PRO A 258 8.88 0.26 -25.37
CA PRO A 258 8.38 -1.11 -25.31
C PRO A 258 6.87 -1.22 -25.55
N ALA A 259 6.10 -0.13 -25.40
CA ALA A 259 4.66 -0.13 -25.64
C ALA A 259 4.28 0.03 -27.12
N ALA A 260 5.23 0.37 -28.00
CA ALA A 260 5.01 0.54 -29.44
C ALA A 260 4.39 -0.68 -30.15
N LYS A 261 4.61 -1.89 -29.60
CA LYS A 261 4.05 -3.15 -30.14
C LYS A 261 2.73 -3.59 -29.50
N LEU A 262 2.24 -2.86 -28.49
CA LEU A 262 0.94 -3.16 -27.87
C LEU A 262 -0.23 -2.75 -28.80
N PRO A 263 -1.34 -3.50 -28.85
CA PRO A 263 -2.48 -3.21 -29.72
C PRO A 263 -3.01 -1.78 -29.56
N CYS A 264 -3.49 -1.17 -30.64
CA CYS A 264 -4.07 0.17 -30.55
C CYS A 264 -5.48 0.15 -29.94
N ALA A 265 -5.66 1.02 -28.94
CA ALA A 265 -6.95 1.42 -28.41
C ALA A 265 -7.88 1.86 -29.56
N GLY A 266 -8.96 1.12 -29.81
CA GLY A 266 -9.97 1.51 -30.80
C GLY A 266 -9.64 1.19 -32.27
N GLY A 267 -8.94 0.10 -32.55
CA GLY A 267 -8.90 -0.50 -33.90
C GLY A 267 -10.15 -1.34 -34.17
N ALA A 268 -11.31 -0.72 -34.42
CA ALA A 268 -12.41 -1.44 -35.08
C ALA A 268 -11.98 -1.72 -36.53
N GLU A 269 -12.05 -2.98 -36.96
CA GLU A 269 -11.75 -3.37 -38.33
C GLU A 269 -12.73 -2.68 -39.29
N ARG A 270 -12.29 -1.58 -39.89
CA ARG A 270 -12.80 -1.14 -41.19
C ARG A 270 -11.94 -1.81 -42.24
N ALA A 271 -12.48 -2.87 -42.81
CA ALA A 271 -11.92 -3.52 -43.99
C ALA A 271 -11.79 -2.52 -45.15
N CYS A 272 -10.76 -2.71 -45.96
CA CYS A 272 -10.82 -2.50 -47.39
C CYS A 272 -10.11 -3.68 -48.07
N GLU A 273 -10.80 -4.25 -49.06
CA GLU A 273 -10.21 -4.93 -50.21
C GLU A 273 -9.28 -3.98 -51.00
#